data_AF-A0A519TG47-F1
#
_entry.id   AF-A0A519TG47-F1
#
_cell.length_a   1.000
_cell.length_b   1.000
_cell.length_c   1.000
_cell.angle_alpha   90.00
_cell.angle_beta   90.00
_cell.angle_gamma   90.00
#
_symmetry.space_group_name_H-M   'P 1'
#
loop_
_entity.id
_entity.type
_entity.pdbx_description
1 polymer ?
#
loop_
_entity_poly.entity_id
_entity_poly.type
_entity_poly.pdbx_seq_one_letter_code
_entity_poly.pdbx_strand_id
1 'polypeptide(L)'
;MDTPLFVDVLDFKVFSDDLNAISISSDRCRTINTISPNSYGLSLTDSTFKAALIKTDFLVLDGVYFAFASLMLKGRNIKKNQGPDVFYHFMDR
;
A
#
# COMPACT_ATOMS: atom_id res chain seq x y z
N MET A 1 17.10 -9.34 8.56
CA MET A 1 15.72 -8.88 8.31
C MET A 1 15.69 -8.43 6.87
N ASP A 2 14.95 -9.14 6.04
CA ASP A 2 14.88 -8.83 4.61
C ASP A 2 14.23 -7.46 4.40
N THR A 3 14.64 -6.78 3.33
CA THR A 3 14.06 -5.48 2.96
C THR A 3 12.62 -5.72 2.52
N PRO A 4 11.62 -4.98 3.03
CA PRO A 4 10.23 -5.26 2.70
C PRO A 4 9.97 -5.15 1.19
N LEU A 5 9.16 -6.05 0.66
CA LEU A 5 8.80 -6.08 -0.76
C LEU A 5 7.76 -5.00 -1.11
N PHE A 6 8.02 -4.26 -2.18
CA PHE A 6 7.11 -3.28 -2.76
C PHE A 6 7.00 -3.47 -4.28
N VAL A 7 5.89 -3.01 -4.86
CA VAL A 7 5.64 -3.00 -6.29
C VAL A 7 5.20 -1.62 -6.74
N ASP A 8 5.90 -1.07 -7.73
CA ASP A 8 5.57 0.22 -8.33
C ASP A 8 4.51 0.05 -9.44
N VAL A 9 3.38 0.71 -9.27
CA VAL A 9 2.26 0.67 -10.22
C VAL A 9 1.52 2.02 -10.22
N LEU A 10 1.27 2.57 -11.41
CA LEU A 10 0.54 3.84 -11.60
C LEU A 10 1.10 5.02 -10.78
N ASP A 11 2.43 5.15 -10.69
CA ASP A 11 3.19 6.12 -9.87
C ASP A 11 3.20 5.87 -8.34
N PHE A 12 2.59 4.78 -7.87
CA PHE A 12 2.51 4.46 -6.45
C PHE A 12 3.36 3.25 -6.10
N LYS A 13 4.10 3.35 -4.99
CA LYS A 13 4.87 2.27 -4.39
C LYS A 13 3.98 1.51 -3.41
N VAL A 14 3.41 0.39 -3.86
CA VAL A 14 2.45 -0.39 -3.07
C VAL A 14 3.18 -1.50 -2.32
N PHE A 15 2.91 -1.62 -1.02
CA PHE A 15 3.44 -2.67 -0.17
C PHE A 15 2.94 -4.04 -0.64
N SER A 16 3.83 -5.02 -0.71
CA SER A 16 3.54 -6.36 -1.23
C SER A 16 4.21 -7.47 -0.41
N ASP A 17 4.48 -7.21 0.86
CA ASP A 17 5.11 -8.17 1.77
C ASP A 17 4.14 -8.61 2.89
N ASP A 18 4.64 -9.46 3.77
CA ASP A 18 3.96 -9.82 5.01
C ASP A 18 3.80 -8.63 5.96
N LEU A 19 2.61 -8.50 6.56
CA LEU A 19 2.32 -7.40 7.50
C LEU A 19 3.26 -7.42 8.73
N ASN A 20 3.86 -8.56 9.08
CA ASN A 20 4.89 -8.63 10.11
C ASN A 20 6.12 -7.76 9.81
N ALA A 21 6.41 -7.49 8.53
CA ALA A 21 7.50 -6.62 8.11
C ALA A 21 7.25 -5.13 8.43
N ILE A 22 6.00 -4.76 8.73
CA ILE A 22 5.64 -3.42 9.17
C ILE A 22 5.91 -3.31 10.68
N SER A 23 6.86 -2.46 11.05
CA SER A 23 7.26 -2.23 12.45
C SER A 23 6.68 -0.92 12.97
N ILE A 24 5.50 -0.99 13.59
CA ILE A 24 4.81 0.16 14.19
C ILE A 24 5.41 0.62 15.53
N SER A 25 6.21 -0.23 16.18
CA SER A 25 6.89 0.08 17.44
C SER A 25 8.20 0.86 17.26
N SER A 26 8.60 1.14 16.01
CA SER A 26 9.79 1.90 15.67
C SER A 26 9.44 3.22 14.99
N ASP A 27 10.36 4.19 15.02
CA ASP A 27 10.21 5.49 14.33
C ASP A 27 10.06 5.39 12.80
N ARG A 28 10.17 4.17 12.24
CA ARG A 28 10.18 3.88 10.80
C ARG A 28 8.80 3.76 10.18
N CYS A 29 7.73 3.66 10.96
CA CYS A 29 6.36 3.55 10.46
C CYS A 29 5.48 4.60 11.12
N ARG A 30 5.27 5.72 10.41
CA ARG A 30 4.44 6.84 10.85
C ARG A 30 3.08 6.85 10.14
N THR A 31 3.03 6.39 8.89
CA THR A 31 1.78 6.39 8.12
C THR A 31 1.56 5.08 7.36
N ILE A 32 0.36 4.52 7.55
CA ILE A 32 -0.17 3.44 6.73
C ILE A 32 -1.45 3.97 6.07
N ASN A 33 -1.47 4.01 4.75
CA ASN A 33 -2.64 4.44 3.98
C ASN A 33 -3.07 3.32 3.03
N THR A 34 -4.33 3.35 2.62
CA THR A 34 -4.86 2.40 1.64
C THR A 34 -5.05 3.08 0.28
N ILE A 35 -4.94 2.32 -0.81
CA ILE A 35 -5.21 2.81 -2.17
C ILE A 35 -6.29 1.99 -2.87
N SER A 36 -7.37 2.69 -3.24
CA SER A 36 -8.49 2.18 -4.04
C SER A 36 -8.52 2.85 -5.42
N PRO A 37 -9.34 2.38 -6.37
CA PRO A 37 -9.62 3.13 -7.60
C PRO A 37 -10.12 4.55 -7.35
N ASN A 38 -10.89 4.76 -6.27
CA ASN A 38 -11.38 6.08 -5.90
C ASN A 38 -10.21 6.99 -5.44
N SER A 39 -9.33 6.48 -4.57
CA SER A 39 -8.12 7.19 -4.15
C SER A 39 -7.24 7.55 -5.36
N TYR A 40 -7.08 6.63 -6.31
CA TYR A 40 -6.36 6.91 -7.56
C TYR A 40 -7.01 8.03 -8.36
N GLY A 41 -8.33 7.96 -8.59
CA GLY A 41 -9.07 8.99 -9.32
C GLY A 41 -8.90 10.38 -8.71
N LEU A 42 -9.00 10.48 -7.37
CA LEU A 42 -8.76 11.73 -6.64
C LEU A 42 -7.32 12.22 -6.79
N SER A 43 -6.33 11.33 -6.77
CA SER A 43 -4.92 11.70 -6.91
C SER A 43 -4.57 12.34 -8.26
N LEU A 44 -5.41 12.15 -9.29
CA LEU A 44 -5.19 12.76 -10.61
C LEU A 44 -5.53 14.26 -10.64
N THR A 45 -6.36 14.74 -9.72
CA THR A 45 -6.81 16.14 -9.66
C THR A 45 -6.38 16.86 -8.39
N ASP A 46 -6.12 16.13 -7.30
CA ASP A 46 -5.62 16.66 -6.04
C ASP A 46 -4.14 16.30 -5.84
N SER A 47 -3.27 17.28 -6.10
CA SER A 47 -1.82 17.13 -5.95
C SER A 47 -1.37 16.91 -4.50
N THR A 48 -2.11 17.44 -3.52
CA THR A 48 -1.81 17.26 -2.09
C THR A 48 -2.13 15.83 -1.68
N PHE A 49 -3.28 15.32 -2.13
CA PHE A 49 -3.67 13.93 -1.90
C PHE A 49 -2.70 12.95 -2.57
N LYS A 50 -2.32 13.19 -3.84
CA LYS A 50 -1.28 12.39 -4.52
C LYS A 50 0.04 12.39 -3.75
N ALA A 51 0.48 13.55 -3.28
CA ALA A 51 1.72 13.66 -2.51
C ALA A 51 1.65 12.88 -1.19
N ALA A 52 0.49 12.88 -0.50
CA ALA A 52 0.29 12.11 0.72
C ALA A 52 0.39 10.60 0.47
N LEU A 53 -0.23 10.10 -0.61
CA LEU A 53 -0.15 8.69 -1.00
C LEU A 53 1.27 8.25 -1.41
N ILE A 54 2.00 9.08 -2.16
CA ILE A 54 3.39 8.78 -2.58
C ILE A 54 4.35 8.77 -1.39
N LYS A 55 4.17 9.66 -0.42
CA LYS A 55 5.07 9.82 0.73
C LYS A 55 4.75 8.90 1.90
N THR A 56 3.69 8.09 1.82
CA THR A 56 3.33 7.18 2.91
C THR A 56 4.41 6.11 3.10
N ASP A 57 4.67 5.70 4.34
CA ASP A 57 5.67 4.66 4.61
C ASP A 57 5.20 3.29 4.05
N PHE A 58 3.94 2.95 4.28
CA PHE A 58 3.30 1.75 3.74
C PHE A 58 1.98 2.11 3.07
N LEU A 59 1.92 1.93 1.76
CA LEU A 59 0.70 2.04 0.98
C LEU A 59 0.16 0.64 0.72
N VAL A 60 -0.99 0.31 1.28
CA VAL A 60 -1.59 -1.03 1.17
C VAL A 60 -2.81 -1.02 0.26
N LEU A 61 -3.28 -2.20 -0.13
CA LEU A 61 -4.42 -2.31 -1.01
C LEU A 61 -5.73 -1.87 -0.32
N ASP A 62 -6.63 -1.28 -1.11
CA ASP A 62 -8.05 -1.19 -0.80
C ASP A 62 -8.83 -1.84 -1.95
N GLY A 63 -9.34 -3.04 -1.70
CA GLY A 63 -9.84 -3.92 -2.75
C GLY A 63 -8.73 -4.58 -3.58
N VAL A 64 -9.07 -5.04 -4.78
CA VAL A 64 -8.19 -5.89 -5.62
C VAL A 64 -7.61 -5.18 -6.83
N TYR A 65 -8.11 -3.98 -7.15
CA TYR A 65 -7.86 -3.35 -8.45
C TYR A 65 -6.41 -2.92 -8.66
N PHE A 66 -5.69 -2.51 -7.62
CA PHE A 66 -4.27 -2.18 -7.73
C PHE A 66 -3.38 -3.41 -7.92
N ALA A 67 -3.73 -4.53 -7.26
CA ALA A 67 -3.08 -5.82 -7.53
C ALA A 67 -3.34 -6.29 -8.97
N PHE A 68 -4.59 -6.16 -9.44
CA PHE A 68 -4.95 -6.47 -10.83
C PHE A 68 -4.25 -5.57 -11.85
N ALA A 69 -4.19 -4.26 -11.60
CA ALA A 69 -3.49 -3.31 -12.45
C ALA A 69 -1.99 -3.64 -12.53
N SER A 70 -1.37 -3.99 -11.41
CA SER A 70 0.02 -4.45 -11.39
C SER A 70 0.22 -5.75 -12.19
N LEU A 71 -0.70 -6.71 -12.05
CA LEU A 71 -0.63 -7.96 -12.80
C LEU A 71 -0.73 -7.69 -14.32
N MET A 72 -1.66 -6.83 -14.75
CA MET A 72 -1.86 -6.50 -16.16
C MET A 72 -0.74 -5.63 -16.76
N LEU A 73 -0.28 -4.62 -16.03
CA LEU A 73 0.69 -3.64 -16.54
C LEU A 73 2.15 -4.04 -16.33
N LYS A 74 2.43 -4.87 -15.32
CA LYS A 74 3.79 -5.23 -14.89
C LYS A 74 4.05 -6.74 -14.86
N GLY A 75 3.03 -7.57 -15.01
CA GLY A 75 3.15 -9.03 -14.82
C GLY A 75 3.50 -9.43 -13.38
N ARG A 76 3.27 -8.54 -12.41
CA ARG A 76 3.62 -8.77 -10.99
C ARG A 76 2.37 -8.73 -10.14
N ASN A 77 2.17 -9.76 -9.32
CA ASN A 77 1.12 -9.76 -8.32
C ASN A 77 1.51 -8.92 -7.10
N ILE A 78 0.51 -8.39 -6.37
CA ILE A 78 0.70 -7.73 -5.08
C ILE A 78 0.09 -8.63 -4.01
N LYS A 79 0.84 -8.94 -2.95
CA LYS A 79 0.35 -9.75 -1.84
C LYS A 79 -0.84 -9.05 -1.18
N LYS A 80 -1.91 -9.80 -0.92
CA LYS A 80 -3.12 -9.27 -0.28
C LYS A 80 -2.77 -8.69 1.10
N ASN A 81 -3.13 -7.43 1.32
CA ASN A 81 -2.87 -6.67 2.54
C ASN A 81 -3.94 -5.59 2.74
N GLN A 82 -5.21 -5.92 2.55
CA GLN A 82 -6.28 -4.92 2.51
C GLN A 82 -6.51 -4.28 3.88
N GLY A 83 -7.21 -3.13 3.91
CA GLY A 83 -7.54 -2.41 5.14
C GLY A 83 -7.98 -3.30 6.32
N PRO A 84 -8.95 -4.22 6.15
CA PRO A 84 -9.32 -5.16 7.21
C PRO A 84 -8.20 -6.10 7.63
N ASP A 85 -7.40 -6.61 6.69
CA ASP A 85 -6.25 -7.47 7.00
C ASP A 85 -5.22 -6.72 7.86
N VAL A 86 -4.95 -5.45 7.52
CA VAL A 86 -4.08 -4.55 8.30
C VAL A 86 -4.65 -4.28 9.69
N PHE A 87 -5.94 -3.95 9.76
CA PHE A 87 -6.61 -3.65 11.02
C PHE A 87 -6.54 -4.82 12.00
N TYR A 88 -6.98 -6.01 11.58
CA TYR A 88 -6.95 -7.19 12.44
C TYR A 88 -5.53 -7.62 12.78
N HIS A 89 -4.58 -7.54 11.83
CA HIS A 89 -3.18 -7.86 12.09
C HIS A 89 -2.60 -7.05 13.26
N PHE A 90 -2.86 -5.75 13.35
CA PHE A 90 -2.32 -4.91 14.42
C PHE A 90 -3.17 -4.90 15.69
N MET A 91 -4.45 -5.27 15.60
CA MET A 91 -5.31 -5.42 16.77
C MET A 91 -4.93 -6.63 17.62
N ASP A 92 -4.56 -7.74 16.97
CA ASP A 92 -4.31 -9.03 17.62
C ASP A 92 -2.82 -9.27 17.98
N ARG A 93 -1.94 -8.32 17.70
CA ARG A 93 -0.48 -8.47 17.77
C ARG A 93 0.15 -7.89 19.03
#